data_AF-A0A1C5LE34-F1
#
_entry.id   AF-A0A1C5LE34-F1
#
_cell.length_a   1.000
_cell.length_b   1.000
_cell.length_c   1.000
_cell.angle_alpha   90.00
_cell.angle_beta   90.00
_cell.angle_gamma   90.00
#
_symmetry.space_group_name_H-M   'P 1'
#
loop_
_entity.id
_entity.type
_entity.pdbx_description
1 polymer ?
#
loop_
_entity_poly.entity_id
_entity_poly.type
_entity_poly.pdbx_seq_one_letter_code
_entity_poly.pdbx_strand_id
1 'polypeptide(L)'
;MYPSIKLISNQDGTYDLILNYEKYDVEFAEEFDIRAEKQRLPKSLFSHIKNLRIKSVKILVSGVLVTTLAFPAFINVFAATDRYTMGYLYGGTDHQQIAYVDQSNNALDVVSPSYFDLREDGSLKLNYLSPFFIKSMHDKGIKVVPFLSNHWNRTAGMNALKDVDSLSTQLAEYIEEYDLDGINVDIENVTHEQKDQYTQLVKLLREKIPSHKEISVAVAANPNNWQTGWHGSYDYTALAKYADHLLIMAYDEHYEGGTAGPVASIDFVERSIQYALSKTSPDKIVVGVPFYGRIWGLDSNRITGKGVSTKTIQQILENCESIITYDEQNQAVKAEVTVTESSGHFTVGGDFVLQPGRYVIWFENDQSYQSKLNLIEKYNLKGAGAWSLGQEDPSIWEHYEDWIDGENTSVDGTLPPASTDPSPLPPDTDDSVTPPSENDFVNAWIKQEIKQASVYKNPNLKGKVVATLSGGTAVSVLEYKKDVYQVKLTNGEIGYLSANHLSFQESTPEVKPPSQEYFIYEVKSEDTLWKIAERFLGAGKRYPEIVELNNLSSDYITPGMKLKIPGTESLSKPEMSYTEYTVKRGDTLWKIAKAKLGSGSRYTEIMKLNNLNSETIYPGQVLKLPK
;
A
#
# COMPACT_ATOMS: atom_id res chain seq x y z
N MET A 1 29.99 -18.33 13.16
CA MET A 1 30.67 -19.23 14.12
C MET A 1 29.60 -19.76 15.06
N TYR A 2 29.54 -21.06 15.36
CA TYR A 2 28.37 -21.65 16.04
C TYR A 2 28.65 -21.89 17.53
N PRO A 3 27.80 -21.40 18.45
CA PRO A 3 27.93 -21.74 19.86
C PRO A 3 27.74 -23.24 20.07
N SER A 4 28.38 -23.77 21.12
CA SER A 4 28.02 -25.09 21.64
C SER A 4 26.67 -24.99 22.35
N ILE A 5 25.82 -26.00 22.18
CA ILE A 5 24.41 -25.95 22.57
C ILE A 5 24.13 -27.07 23.55
N LYS A 6 23.49 -26.74 24.67
CA LYS A 6 23.09 -27.72 25.68
C LYS A 6 21.68 -27.42 26.17
N LEU A 7 20.90 -28.47 26.44
CA LEU A 7 19.61 -28.37 27.12
C LEU A 7 19.76 -28.86 28.56
N ILE A 8 19.17 -28.12 29.50
CA ILE A 8 19.12 -28.49 30.92
C ILE A 8 17.66 -28.62 31.31
N SER A 9 17.25 -29.78 31.82
CA SER A 9 15.88 -30.00 32.30
C SER A 9 15.65 -29.34 33.67
N ASN A 10 14.53 -28.66 33.82
CA ASN A 10 14.03 -28.08 35.06
C ASN A 10 13.09 -29.07 35.77
N GLN A 11 12.89 -28.86 37.08
CA GLN A 11 12.03 -29.73 37.91
C GLN A 11 10.53 -29.66 37.53
N ASP A 12 10.11 -28.58 36.85
CA ASP A 12 8.74 -28.35 36.39
C ASP A 12 8.45 -28.95 35.00
N GLY A 13 9.37 -29.77 34.47
CA GLY A 13 9.26 -30.40 33.15
C GLY A 13 9.57 -29.46 31.98
N THR A 14 10.07 -28.24 32.26
CA THR A 14 10.59 -27.32 31.23
C THR A 14 12.09 -27.50 31.02
N TYR A 15 12.66 -26.82 30.02
CA TYR A 15 14.10 -26.85 29.74
C TYR A 15 14.69 -25.44 29.68
N ASP A 16 15.95 -25.29 30.09
CA ASP A 16 16.78 -24.12 29.80
C ASP A 16 17.70 -24.44 28.61
N LEU A 17 17.70 -23.58 27.59
CA LEU A 17 18.59 -23.68 26.43
C LEU A 17 19.87 -22.89 26.71
N ILE A 18 21.02 -23.55 26.69
CA ILE A 18 22.33 -22.96 26.97
C ILE A 18 23.11 -22.80 25.66
N LEU A 19 23.50 -21.57 25.33
CA LEU A 19 24.39 -21.23 24.22
C LEU A 19 25.75 -20.85 24.80
N ASN A 20 26.79 -21.66 24.57
CA ASN A 20 28.12 -21.44 25.16
C ASN A 20 29.17 -21.16 24.08
N TYR A 21 29.80 -19.98 24.17
CA TYR A 21 30.85 -19.47 23.30
C TYR A 21 32.21 -19.61 24.01
N GLU A 22 33.31 -20.02 23.33
CA GLU A 22 34.62 -20.23 23.98
C GLU A 22 35.58 -19.02 23.90
N LYS A 23 36.58 -18.99 24.80
CA LYS A 23 37.45 -17.84 25.12
C LYS A 23 38.39 -17.39 23.98
N TYR A 24 38.60 -18.20 22.95
CA TYR A 24 39.50 -17.83 21.85
C TYR A 24 38.83 -16.97 20.76
N ASP A 25 37.54 -16.62 20.92
CA ASP A 25 36.77 -15.92 19.89
C ASP A 25 36.52 -14.42 20.18
N VAL A 26 37.12 -13.84 21.22
CA VAL A 26 37.00 -12.39 21.49
C VAL A 26 38.25 -11.83 22.20
N GLU A 27 39.12 -11.19 21.41
CA GLU A 27 40.06 -10.18 21.90
C GLU A 27 39.59 -8.82 21.34
N PHE A 28 39.56 -7.79 22.20
CA PHE A 28 38.89 -6.48 22.06
C PHE A 28 37.42 -6.41 22.49
N ALA A 29 37.21 -6.70 23.78
CA ALA A 29 36.03 -6.31 24.55
C ALA A 29 36.22 -4.97 25.32
N GLU A 30 37.15 -4.11 24.90
CA GLU A 30 37.35 -2.79 25.54
C GLU A 30 37.27 -1.59 24.57
N GLU A 31 36.59 -1.75 23.43
CA GLU A 31 35.95 -0.61 22.74
C GLU A 31 34.48 -0.95 22.47
N PHE A 32 33.68 -0.80 23.53
CA PHE A 32 32.23 -0.86 23.47
C PHE A 32 31.67 0.34 22.67
N ASP A 33 31.46 0.15 21.36
CA ASP A 33 30.36 0.80 20.62
C ASP A 33 29.92 -0.06 19.40
N ILE A 34 29.56 -1.32 19.65
CA ILE A 34 29.20 -2.27 18.59
C ILE A 34 27.70 -2.17 18.26
N ARG A 35 27.42 -1.63 17.07
CA ARG A 35 26.18 -1.80 16.31
C ARG A 35 25.96 -3.29 16.05
N ALA A 36 24.77 -3.79 16.39
CA ALA A 36 24.40 -5.19 16.27
C ALA A 36 24.38 -5.69 14.81
N GLU A 37 25.41 -6.39 14.37
CA GLU A 37 25.31 -7.32 13.23
C GLU A 37 24.49 -8.55 13.66
N LYS A 38 23.33 -8.76 13.03
CA LYS A 38 22.46 -9.93 13.23
C LYS A 38 23.13 -11.21 12.71
N GLN A 39 23.98 -11.87 13.50
CA GLN A 39 24.43 -13.23 13.21
C GLN A 39 23.32 -14.25 13.55
N ARG A 40 22.83 -14.97 12.53
CA ARG A 40 21.71 -15.92 12.62
C ARG A 40 22.16 -17.31 13.10
N LEU A 41 21.45 -17.86 14.09
CA LEU A 41 21.58 -19.27 14.51
C LEU A 41 21.00 -20.22 13.42
N PRO A 42 21.53 -21.43 13.26
CA PRO A 42 21.13 -22.36 12.20
C PRO A 42 19.75 -22.98 12.47
N LYS A 43 18.90 -23.06 11.43
CA LYS A 43 17.50 -23.57 11.49
C LYS A 43 17.36 -25.01 12.02
N SER A 44 18.42 -25.84 11.94
CA SER A 44 18.43 -27.22 12.49
C SER A 44 18.33 -27.27 14.01
N LEU A 45 18.69 -26.18 14.68
CA LEU A 45 18.57 -26.03 16.12
C LEU A 45 17.10 -25.94 16.54
N PHE A 46 16.33 -25.08 15.86
CA PHE A 46 14.94 -24.84 16.23
C PHE A 46 14.07 -26.07 15.98
N SER A 47 14.30 -26.83 14.90
CA SER A 47 13.53 -28.05 14.62
C SER A 47 13.67 -29.13 15.70
N HIS A 48 14.84 -29.25 16.35
CA HIS A 48 15.06 -30.23 17.42
C HIS A 48 14.43 -29.84 18.76
N ILE A 49 14.13 -28.56 18.98
CA ILE A 49 13.63 -28.06 20.27
C ILE A 49 12.14 -27.70 20.22
N LYS A 50 11.48 -27.76 19.04
CA LYS A 50 10.04 -27.50 18.87
C LYS A 50 9.13 -28.33 19.79
N ASN A 51 9.56 -29.53 20.18
CA ASN A 51 8.76 -30.43 21.02
C ASN A 51 9.07 -30.31 22.52
N LEU A 52 9.92 -29.36 22.93
CA LEU A 52 10.34 -29.17 24.32
C LEU A 52 9.81 -27.82 24.85
N ARG A 53 9.28 -27.82 26.08
CA ARG A 53 8.84 -26.58 26.75
C ARG A 53 10.06 -25.81 27.26
N ILE A 54 10.66 -24.95 26.44
CA ILE A 54 11.78 -24.11 26.88
C ILE A 54 11.26 -22.94 27.71
N LYS A 55 11.84 -22.74 28.90
CA LYS A 55 11.50 -21.66 29.81
C LYS A 55 12.41 -20.44 29.62
N SER A 56 13.71 -20.68 29.48
CA SER A 56 14.70 -19.62 29.34
C SER A 56 15.86 -20.00 28.42
N VAL A 57 16.51 -18.98 27.85
CA VAL A 57 17.75 -19.12 27.08
C VAL A 57 18.88 -18.43 27.84
N LYS A 58 19.95 -19.17 28.10
CA LYS A 58 21.13 -18.69 28.82
C LYS A 58 22.31 -18.61 27.87
N ILE A 59 22.91 -17.44 27.80
CA ILE A 59 24.08 -17.19 26.97
C ILE A 59 25.30 -17.18 27.87
N LEU A 60 26.21 -18.12 27.63
CA LEU A 60 27.48 -18.24 28.33
C LEU A 60 28.61 -17.87 27.39
N VAL A 61 29.57 -17.09 27.89
CA VAL A 61 30.82 -16.82 27.20
C VAL A 61 31.94 -17.28 28.11
N SER A 62 32.77 -18.19 27.61
CA SER A 62 33.84 -18.86 28.35
C SER A 62 33.36 -19.51 29.65
N GLY A 63 32.15 -20.08 29.64
CA GLY A 63 31.53 -20.67 30.84
C GLY A 63 30.94 -19.67 31.83
N VAL A 64 31.01 -18.36 31.59
CA VAL A 64 30.37 -17.33 32.42
C VAL A 64 29.01 -16.96 31.83
N LEU A 65 27.96 -17.05 32.64
CA LEU A 65 26.61 -16.62 32.25
C LEU A 65 26.58 -15.11 32.03
N VAL A 66 26.40 -14.70 30.78
CA VAL A 66 26.30 -13.29 30.37
C VAL A 66 24.88 -12.77 30.50
N THR A 67 23.89 -13.56 30.06
CA THR A 67 22.49 -13.18 30.20
C THR A 67 21.58 -14.41 30.23
N THR A 68 20.41 -14.23 30.85
CA THR A 68 19.29 -15.17 30.79
C THR A 68 18.09 -14.42 30.26
N LEU A 69 17.53 -14.91 29.15
CA LEU A 69 16.34 -14.36 28.52
C LEU A 69 15.18 -15.33 28.72
N ALA A 70 13.97 -14.81 28.96
CA ALA A 70 12.77 -15.64 28.86
C ALA A 70 12.63 -16.14 27.42
N PHE A 71 12.25 -17.41 27.23
CA PHE A 71 12.17 -17.99 25.89
C PHE A 71 11.26 -17.20 24.93
N PRO A 72 10.09 -16.66 25.34
CA PRO A 72 9.27 -15.81 24.47
C PRO A 72 9.98 -14.51 24.06
N ALA A 73 10.74 -13.88 24.96
CA ALA A 73 11.50 -12.67 24.65
C ALA A 73 12.67 -12.96 23.69
N PHE A 74 13.32 -14.12 23.86
CA PHE A 74 14.34 -14.59 22.92
C PHE A 74 13.73 -14.86 21.54
N ILE A 75 12.58 -15.53 21.46
CA ILE A 75 11.89 -15.77 20.20
C ILE A 75 11.40 -14.47 19.56
N ASN A 76 10.82 -13.52 20.30
CA ASN A 76 10.36 -12.23 19.74
C ASN A 76 11.48 -11.41 19.07
N VAL A 77 12.71 -11.48 19.58
CA VAL A 77 13.89 -10.86 18.94
C VAL A 77 14.23 -11.51 17.58
N PHE A 78 13.76 -12.73 17.34
CA PHE A 78 13.98 -13.51 16.12
C PHE A 78 12.70 -13.82 15.31
N ALA A 79 11.50 -13.55 15.83
CA ALA A 79 10.20 -13.95 15.29
C ALA A 79 9.46 -12.81 14.56
N ALA A 80 9.84 -11.55 14.75
CA ALA A 80 9.41 -10.48 13.85
C ALA A 80 10.28 -10.53 12.58
N THR A 81 9.80 -11.20 11.55
CA THR A 81 10.31 -10.96 10.19
C THR A 81 9.43 -9.90 9.56
N ASP A 82 9.90 -8.65 9.48
CA ASP A 82 9.32 -7.63 8.60
C ASP A 82 9.43 -8.16 7.16
N ARG A 83 8.40 -8.85 6.69
CA ARG A 83 8.36 -9.40 5.35
C ARG A 83 7.98 -8.29 4.39
N TYR A 84 8.74 -8.17 3.30
CA TYR A 84 8.53 -7.12 2.30
C TYR A 84 7.16 -7.24 1.63
N THR A 85 6.36 -6.18 1.64
CA THR A 85 5.09 -6.12 0.92
C THR A 85 5.03 -4.96 -0.05
N MET A 86 4.52 -5.23 -1.26
CA MET A 86 4.28 -4.18 -2.23
C MET A 86 2.95 -4.33 -2.97
N GLY A 87 2.38 -3.20 -3.38
CA GLY A 87 1.17 -3.17 -4.22
C GLY A 87 1.36 -2.31 -5.47
N TYR A 88 0.99 -2.83 -6.63
CA TYR A 88 0.92 -2.05 -7.86
C TYR A 88 -0.32 -1.16 -7.87
N LEU A 89 -0.17 0.08 -8.34
CA LEU A 89 -1.25 1.04 -8.54
C LEU A 89 -1.39 1.34 -10.04
N TYR A 90 -2.43 0.77 -10.64
CA TYR A 90 -2.68 0.86 -12.08
C TYR A 90 -3.96 1.65 -12.38
N GLY A 91 -3.78 2.97 -12.55
CA GLY A 91 -4.88 3.90 -12.84
C GLY A 91 -5.54 4.48 -11.58
N GLY A 92 -6.64 5.22 -11.78
CA GLY A 92 -7.33 5.95 -10.72
C GLY A 92 -6.72 7.33 -10.41
N THR A 93 -7.46 8.12 -9.64
CA THR A 93 -7.01 9.41 -9.10
C THR A 93 -6.16 9.21 -7.85
N ASP A 94 -5.40 10.23 -7.43
CA ASP A 94 -4.59 10.20 -6.20
C ASP A 94 -5.43 9.76 -4.99
N HIS A 95 -6.64 10.30 -4.83
CA HIS A 95 -7.54 9.93 -3.74
C HIS A 95 -8.00 8.48 -3.79
N GLN A 96 -8.25 7.94 -4.99
CA GLN A 96 -8.62 6.52 -5.14
C GLN A 96 -7.43 5.61 -4.81
N GLN A 97 -6.24 5.96 -5.30
CA GLN A 97 -5.02 5.22 -5.00
C GLN A 97 -4.70 5.24 -3.49
N ILE A 98 -4.80 6.40 -2.84
CA ILE A 98 -4.67 6.52 -1.39
C ILE A 98 -5.73 5.66 -0.69
N ALA A 99 -6.98 5.68 -1.16
CA ALA A 99 -8.04 4.86 -0.57
C ALA A 99 -7.77 3.35 -0.71
N TYR A 100 -7.17 2.89 -1.82
CA TYR A 100 -6.75 1.49 -1.96
C TYR A 100 -5.63 1.14 -1.00
N VAL A 101 -4.66 2.03 -0.81
CA VAL A 101 -3.59 1.84 0.18
C VAL A 101 -4.15 1.85 1.60
N ASP A 102 -5.10 2.73 1.92
CA ASP A 102 -5.73 2.78 3.24
C ASP A 102 -6.54 1.52 3.57
N GLN A 103 -7.11 0.87 2.54
CA GLN A 103 -7.78 -0.42 2.70
C GLN A 103 -6.82 -1.55 3.08
N SER A 104 -5.52 -1.39 2.81
CA SER A 104 -4.50 -2.36 3.24
C SER A 104 -4.17 -2.28 4.73
N ASN A 105 -4.74 -1.33 5.48
CA ASN A 105 -4.53 -1.14 6.92
C ASN A 105 -3.05 -1.08 7.36
N ASN A 106 -2.20 -0.45 6.53
CA ASN A 106 -0.73 -0.37 6.70
C ASN A 106 0.04 -1.67 6.47
N ALA A 107 -0.57 -2.68 5.83
CA ALA A 107 0.11 -3.91 5.45
C ALA A 107 1.16 -3.75 4.33
N LEU A 108 1.35 -2.56 3.77
CA LEU A 108 2.22 -2.31 2.61
C LEU A 108 3.48 -1.51 3.01
N ASP A 109 4.66 -2.05 2.69
CA ASP A 109 5.92 -1.30 2.78
C ASP A 109 6.12 -0.36 1.58
N VAL A 110 5.66 -0.81 0.41
CA VAL A 110 5.92 -0.16 -0.89
C VAL A 110 4.65 -0.08 -1.73
N VAL A 111 4.48 1.03 -2.43
CA VAL A 111 3.50 1.16 -3.52
C VAL A 111 4.22 1.49 -4.83
N SER A 112 3.73 0.91 -5.91
CA SER A 112 4.32 1.00 -7.25
C SER A 112 3.35 1.63 -8.26
N PRO A 113 3.32 2.98 -8.37
CA PRO A 113 2.49 3.68 -9.36
C PRO A 113 3.10 3.71 -10.76
N SER A 114 2.24 3.80 -11.77
CA SER A 114 2.62 3.80 -13.20
C SER A 114 3.12 5.17 -13.69
N TYR A 115 4.29 5.61 -13.23
CA TYR A 115 4.84 6.92 -13.59
C TYR A 115 5.71 6.91 -14.85
N PHE A 116 6.25 5.74 -15.25
CA PHE A 116 7.20 5.66 -16.36
C PHE A 116 6.72 4.70 -17.44
N ASP A 117 6.50 5.24 -18.64
CA ASP A 117 6.17 4.46 -19.84
C ASP A 117 7.31 4.49 -20.85
N LEU A 118 7.41 3.46 -21.67
CA LEU A 118 8.23 3.46 -22.89
C LEU A 118 7.34 3.71 -24.11
N ARG A 119 7.75 4.70 -24.92
CA ARG A 119 7.17 4.92 -26.26
C ARG A 119 7.70 3.87 -27.23
N GLU A 120 7.00 3.70 -28.35
CA GLU A 120 7.40 2.74 -29.39
C GLU A 120 8.80 2.99 -29.95
N ASP A 121 9.27 4.24 -29.99
CA ASP A 121 10.63 4.61 -30.41
C ASP A 121 11.71 4.32 -29.33
N GLY A 122 11.31 3.82 -28.16
CA GLY A 122 12.19 3.51 -27.03
C GLY A 122 12.43 4.67 -26.07
N SER A 123 11.90 5.87 -26.35
CA SER A 123 12.05 7.02 -25.46
C SER A 123 11.17 6.90 -24.21
N LEU A 124 11.67 7.44 -23.10
CA LEU A 124 10.94 7.51 -21.83
C LEU A 124 9.81 8.53 -21.92
N LYS A 125 8.63 8.16 -21.41
CA LYS A 125 7.48 9.02 -21.20
C LYS A 125 7.19 9.07 -19.70
N LEU A 126 7.31 10.26 -19.12
CA LEU A 126 6.77 10.55 -17.79
C LEU A 126 5.25 10.68 -17.90
N ASN A 127 4.52 9.85 -17.14
CA ASN A 127 3.06 9.93 -16.99
C ASN A 127 2.68 11.02 -15.97
N TYR A 128 1.40 11.04 -15.60
CA TYR A 128 0.98 11.83 -14.46
C TYR A 128 1.66 11.30 -13.19
N LEU A 129 2.55 12.12 -12.63
CA LEU A 129 3.24 11.91 -11.36
C LEU A 129 2.68 12.91 -10.37
N SER A 130 2.28 12.45 -9.18
CA SER A 130 1.69 13.29 -8.14
C SER A 130 2.60 13.44 -6.93
N PRO A 131 3.19 14.65 -6.71
CA PRO A 131 3.89 14.96 -5.46
C PRO A 131 2.98 14.89 -4.23
N PHE A 132 1.67 15.11 -4.41
CA PHE A 132 0.68 14.96 -3.33
C PHE A 132 0.55 13.49 -2.91
N PHE A 133 0.45 12.58 -3.88
CA PHE A 133 0.43 11.14 -3.61
C PHE A 133 1.73 10.70 -2.92
N ILE A 134 2.89 11.09 -3.47
CA ILE A 134 4.21 10.73 -2.93
C ILE A 134 4.33 11.15 -1.46
N LYS A 135 4.05 12.43 -1.17
CA LYS A 135 4.07 12.93 0.20
C LYS A 135 3.08 12.18 1.10
N SER A 136 1.88 11.86 0.61
CA SER A 136 0.86 11.15 1.39
C SER A 136 1.32 9.73 1.78
N MET A 137 2.06 9.05 0.90
CA MET A 137 2.65 7.74 1.20
C MET A 137 3.80 7.87 2.20
N HIS A 138 4.70 8.84 2.01
CA HIS A 138 5.80 9.10 2.94
C HIS A 138 5.32 9.48 4.34
N ASP A 139 4.26 10.30 4.45
CA ASP A 139 3.63 10.65 5.73
C ASP A 139 3.07 9.40 6.46
N LYS A 140 2.77 8.32 5.72
CA LYS A 140 2.35 7.01 6.23
C LYS A 140 3.51 6.02 6.43
N GLY A 141 4.75 6.43 6.12
CA GLY A 141 5.92 5.55 6.17
C GLY A 141 6.02 4.54 5.02
N ILE A 142 5.22 4.72 3.97
CA ILE A 142 5.17 3.84 2.79
C ILE A 142 6.07 4.41 1.70
N LYS A 143 6.92 3.55 1.12
CA LYS A 143 7.82 3.91 0.03
C LYS A 143 7.09 3.97 -1.30
N VAL A 144 7.48 4.90 -2.17
CA VAL A 144 6.95 5.04 -3.53
C VAL A 144 8.02 4.64 -4.54
N VAL A 145 7.89 3.42 -5.07
CA VAL A 145 8.81 2.81 -6.04
C VAL A 145 8.04 2.63 -7.36
N PRO A 146 7.92 3.67 -8.19
CA PRO A 146 7.18 3.59 -9.45
C PRO A 146 7.76 2.55 -10.40
N PHE A 147 6.93 2.06 -11.31
CA PHE A 147 7.38 1.10 -12.31
C PHE A 147 7.58 1.70 -13.70
N LEU A 148 8.57 1.17 -14.43
CA LEU A 148 8.84 1.43 -15.84
C LEU A 148 8.20 0.34 -16.69
N SER A 149 7.20 0.69 -17.50
CA SER A 149 6.49 -0.28 -18.34
C SER A 149 6.59 0.01 -19.83
N ASN A 150 6.69 -1.04 -20.64
CA ASN A 150 6.43 -0.97 -22.07
C ASN A 150 5.00 -1.40 -22.45
N HIS A 151 4.12 -1.68 -21.48
CA HIS A 151 2.74 -2.12 -21.70
C HIS A 151 2.65 -3.27 -22.71
N TRP A 152 3.53 -4.28 -22.55
CA TRP A 152 3.64 -5.42 -23.46
C TRP A 152 4.07 -5.09 -24.92
N ASN A 153 4.33 -3.83 -25.25
CA ASN A 153 4.80 -3.42 -26.58
C ASN A 153 6.26 -3.83 -26.77
N ARG A 154 6.47 -4.94 -27.50
CA ARG A 154 7.79 -5.49 -27.80
C ARG A 154 8.72 -4.48 -28.48
N THR A 155 8.21 -3.72 -29.44
CA THR A 155 9.01 -2.72 -30.19
C THR A 155 9.53 -1.64 -29.26
N ALA A 156 8.68 -1.11 -28.38
CA ALA A 156 9.06 -0.13 -27.37
C ALA A 156 10.19 -0.65 -26.48
N GLY A 157 10.03 -1.86 -25.92
CA GLY A 157 11.05 -2.49 -25.06
C GLY A 157 12.37 -2.73 -25.80
N MET A 158 12.32 -3.28 -27.02
CA MET A 158 13.51 -3.51 -27.84
C MET A 158 14.25 -2.21 -28.18
N ASN A 159 13.52 -1.14 -28.49
CA ASN A 159 14.12 0.14 -28.83
C ASN A 159 14.71 0.84 -27.59
N ALA A 160 14.01 0.79 -26.46
CA ALA A 160 14.50 1.35 -25.20
C ALA A 160 15.81 0.69 -24.75
N LEU A 161 15.91 -0.64 -24.91
CA LEU A 161 17.10 -1.42 -24.56
C LEU A 161 18.30 -1.19 -25.50
N LYS A 162 18.18 -0.41 -26.58
CA LYS A 162 19.33 -0.02 -27.42
C LYS A 162 20.14 1.13 -26.80
N ASP A 163 19.51 1.99 -26.00
CA ASP A 163 20.14 3.15 -25.36
C ASP A 163 19.88 3.17 -23.84
N VAL A 164 20.37 2.12 -23.19
CA VAL A 164 20.20 1.92 -21.74
C VAL A 164 20.92 2.96 -20.89
N ASP A 165 21.94 3.65 -21.44
CA ASP A 165 22.64 4.70 -20.72
C ASP A 165 21.78 5.95 -20.59
N SER A 166 21.22 6.45 -21.69
CA SER A 166 20.29 7.58 -21.68
C SER A 166 19.05 7.29 -20.84
N LEU A 167 18.47 6.10 -20.99
CA LEU A 167 17.29 5.68 -20.22
C LEU A 167 17.56 5.63 -18.72
N SER A 168 18.66 4.99 -18.29
CA SER A 168 19.01 4.90 -16.86
C SER A 168 19.35 6.26 -16.25
N THR A 169 19.96 7.17 -17.01
CA THR A 169 20.22 8.55 -16.55
C THR A 169 18.92 9.30 -16.29
N GLN A 170 17.98 9.29 -17.24
CA GLN A 170 16.70 9.99 -17.09
C GLN A 170 15.87 9.44 -15.92
N LEU A 171 15.86 8.12 -15.73
CA LEU A 171 15.18 7.49 -14.60
C LEU A 171 15.81 7.91 -13.27
N ALA A 172 17.13 7.89 -13.15
CA ALA A 172 17.83 8.33 -11.94
C ALA A 172 17.57 9.82 -11.63
N GLU A 173 17.54 10.67 -12.66
CA GLU A 173 17.21 12.10 -12.52
C GLU A 173 15.79 12.30 -11.97
N TYR A 174 14.78 11.61 -12.50
CA TYR A 174 13.41 11.71 -11.98
C TYR A 174 13.25 11.14 -10.57
N ILE A 175 13.95 10.05 -10.26
CA ILE A 175 13.94 9.45 -8.92
C ILE A 175 14.47 10.44 -7.88
N GLU A 176 15.51 11.20 -8.23
CA GLU A 176 16.05 12.24 -7.36
C GLU A 176 15.15 13.50 -7.32
N GLU A 177 14.70 13.98 -8.48
CA GLU A 177 13.90 15.21 -8.60
C GLU A 177 12.58 15.15 -7.80
N TYR A 178 11.91 14.00 -7.84
CA TYR A 178 10.60 13.81 -7.22
C TYR A 178 10.64 13.10 -5.87
N ASP A 179 11.83 12.88 -5.31
CA ASP A 179 12.04 12.17 -4.05
C ASP A 179 11.39 10.77 -4.04
N LEU A 180 11.49 10.05 -5.15
CA LEU A 180 10.99 8.68 -5.24
C LEU A 180 11.93 7.72 -4.51
N ASP A 181 11.39 6.65 -3.94
CA ASP A 181 12.15 5.69 -3.15
C ASP A 181 12.87 4.65 -3.99
N GLY A 182 12.67 4.64 -5.31
CA GLY A 182 13.30 3.67 -6.21
C GLY A 182 12.64 3.54 -7.57
N ILE A 183 12.92 2.42 -8.23
CA ILE A 183 12.30 2.02 -9.49
C ILE A 183 12.04 0.50 -9.52
N ASN A 184 10.87 0.12 -10.02
CA ASN A 184 10.54 -1.25 -10.41
C ASN A 184 10.63 -1.36 -11.95
N VAL A 185 11.56 -2.14 -12.48
CA VAL A 185 11.74 -2.27 -13.93
C VAL A 185 10.83 -3.38 -14.46
N ASP A 186 9.87 -3.04 -15.31
CA ASP A 186 8.82 -3.90 -15.83
C ASP A 186 8.76 -3.84 -17.37
N ILE A 187 9.90 -4.19 -18.01
CA ILE A 187 9.98 -4.33 -19.47
C ILE A 187 9.63 -5.77 -19.85
N GLU A 188 8.48 -5.95 -20.47
CA GLU A 188 7.91 -7.25 -20.80
C GLU A 188 7.92 -7.55 -22.30
N ASN A 189 7.65 -8.80 -22.66
CA ASN A 189 7.49 -9.25 -24.07
C ASN A 189 8.68 -8.97 -25.02
N VAL A 190 9.83 -8.51 -24.53
CA VAL A 190 11.12 -8.64 -25.23
C VAL A 190 11.56 -10.10 -25.25
N THR A 191 12.70 -10.45 -25.84
CA THR A 191 13.13 -11.86 -25.87
C THR A 191 14.55 -12.02 -25.34
N HIS A 192 14.99 -13.28 -25.22
CA HIS A 192 16.38 -13.64 -24.93
C HIS A 192 17.45 -12.88 -25.74
N GLU A 193 17.13 -12.34 -26.91
CA GLU A 193 18.04 -11.49 -27.69
C GLU A 193 18.40 -10.17 -27.00
N GLN A 194 17.54 -9.66 -26.09
CA GLN A 194 17.75 -8.42 -25.35
C GLN A 194 18.23 -8.65 -23.90
N LYS A 195 18.50 -9.91 -23.52
CA LYS A 195 18.82 -10.30 -22.15
C LYS A 195 20.00 -9.53 -21.55
N ASP A 196 21.06 -9.36 -22.34
CA ASP A 196 22.28 -8.69 -21.88
C ASP A 196 22.06 -7.18 -21.73
N GLN A 197 21.33 -6.56 -22.66
CA GLN A 197 20.97 -5.14 -22.57
C GLN A 197 20.04 -4.87 -21.39
N TYR A 198 19.08 -5.75 -21.12
CA TYR A 198 18.21 -5.64 -19.95
C TYR A 198 19.05 -5.69 -18.65
N THR A 199 19.94 -6.67 -18.55
CA THR A 199 20.87 -6.75 -17.40
C THR A 199 21.73 -5.50 -17.27
N GLN A 200 22.20 -4.95 -18.39
CA GLN A 200 23.00 -3.71 -18.42
C GLN A 200 22.19 -2.50 -17.96
N LEU A 201 20.90 -2.39 -18.31
CA LEU A 201 20.02 -1.33 -17.81
C LEU A 201 19.96 -1.35 -16.27
N VAL A 202 19.70 -2.51 -15.67
CA VAL A 202 19.58 -2.65 -14.21
C VAL A 202 20.92 -2.38 -13.51
N LYS A 203 22.03 -2.79 -14.12
CA LYS A 203 23.37 -2.43 -13.65
C LYS A 203 23.58 -0.92 -13.61
N LEU A 204 23.28 -0.21 -14.71
CA LEU A 204 23.47 1.24 -14.79
C LEU A 204 22.54 1.98 -13.83
N LEU A 205 21.30 1.51 -13.66
CA LEU A 205 20.40 2.04 -12.64
C LEU A 205 21.03 1.92 -11.25
N ARG A 206 21.62 0.78 -10.90
CA ARG A 206 22.30 0.61 -9.61
C ARG A 206 23.53 1.51 -9.44
N GLU A 207 24.25 1.82 -10.52
CA GLU A 207 25.38 2.74 -10.50
C GLU A 207 24.95 4.20 -10.33
N LYS A 208 23.79 4.58 -10.85
CA LYS A 208 23.30 5.97 -10.91
C LYS A 208 22.34 6.35 -9.77
N ILE A 209 21.60 5.38 -9.22
CA ILE A 209 20.64 5.59 -8.14
C ILE A 209 21.32 5.38 -6.78
N PRO A 210 21.12 6.27 -5.79
CA PRO A 210 21.67 6.09 -4.46
C PRO A 210 21.35 4.74 -3.83
N SER A 211 22.32 4.14 -3.12
CA SER A 211 22.21 2.76 -2.60
C SER A 211 21.09 2.51 -1.59
N HIS A 212 20.53 3.56 -0.99
CA HIS A 212 19.40 3.46 -0.07
C HIS A 212 18.04 3.45 -0.79
N LYS A 213 18.00 3.76 -2.09
CA LYS A 213 16.82 3.67 -2.93
C LYS A 213 16.72 2.29 -3.58
N GLU A 214 15.49 1.83 -3.73
CA GLU A 214 15.18 0.50 -4.22
C GLU A 214 15.37 0.40 -5.75
N ILE A 215 15.90 -0.73 -6.20
CA ILE A 215 15.80 -1.17 -7.58
C ILE A 215 15.25 -2.59 -7.59
N SER A 216 14.02 -2.78 -8.08
CA SER A 216 13.41 -4.08 -8.26
C SER A 216 13.15 -4.34 -9.74
N VAL A 217 12.97 -5.61 -10.11
CA VAL A 217 12.70 -6.02 -11.50
C VAL A 217 11.54 -6.99 -11.50
N ALA A 218 10.49 -6.68 -12.24
CA ALA A 218 9.42 -7.63 -12.54
C ALA A 218 9.92 -8.63 -13.59
N VAL A 219 9.82 -9.92 -13.27
CA VAL A 219 10.33 -11.01 -14.12
C VAL A 219 9.26 -12.06 -14.35
N ALA A 220 9.24 -12.61 -15.56
CA ALA A 220 8.31 -13.66 -15.95
C ALA A 220 8.45 -14.91 -15.06
N ALA A 221 7.35 -15.41 -14.50
CA ALA A 221 7.35 -16.73 -13.89
C ALA A 221 7.84 -17.79 -14.88
N ASN A 222 8.87 -18.56 -14.49
CA ASN A 222 9.53 -19.50 -15.39
C ASN A 222 9.61 -20.92 -14.78
N PRO A 223 8.47 -21.58 -14.54
CA PRO A 223 8.40 -22.87 -13.86
C PRO A 223 9.03 -24.02 -14.67
N ASN A 224 9.36 -23.79 -15.94
CA ASN A 224 9.88 -24.78 -16.87
C ASN A 224 11.31 -24.47 -17.36
N ASN A 225 12.01 -23.50 -16.75
CA ASN A 225 13.37 -23.10 -17.12
C ASN A 225 13.52 -22.78 -18.63
N TRP A 226 12.52 -22.14 -19.22
CA TRP A 226 12.56 -21.66 -20.60
C TRP A 226 13.69 -20.64 -20.79
N GLN A 227 14.55 -20.88 -21.78
CA GLN A 227 15.73 -20.06 -22.07
C GLN A 227 15.52 -19.10 -23.25
N THR A 228 14.43 -19.26 -23.99
CA THR A 228 14.11 -18.50 -25.20
C THR A 228 12.74 -17.85 -25.09
N GLY A 229 12.42 -16.95 -26.03
CA GLY A 229 11.20 -16.15 -25.96
C GLY A 229 11.27 -15.15 -24.81
N TRP A 230 10.11 -14.74 -24.30
CA TRP A 230 10.03 -13.68 -23.30
C TRP A 230 10.58 -14.08 -21.93
N HIS A 231 10.34 -15.32 -21.48
CA HIS A 231 10.98 -15.85 -20.27
C HIS A 231 12.52 -15.79 -20.33
N GLY A 232 13.08 -16.05 -21.50
CA GLY A 232 14.53 -16.02 -21.72
C GLY A 232 15.14 -14.61 -21.72
N SER A 233 14.33 -13.55 -21.70
CA SER A 233 14.83 -12.17 -21.61
C SER A 233 15.39 -11.81 -20.23
N TYR A 234 15.06 -12.60 -19.20
CA TYR A 234 15.44 -12.32 -17.82
C TYR A 234 16.60 -13.21 -17.36
N ASP A 235 17.80 -12.64 -17.21
CA ASP A 235 18.91 -13.33 -16.55
C ASP A 235 18.79 -13.18 -15.03
N TYR A 236 18.05 -14.07 -14.38
CA TYR A 236 17.77 -13.98 -12.93
C TYR A 236 19.05 -13.84 -12.09
N THR A 237 20.10 -14.60 -12.43
CA THR A 237 21.35 -14.58 -11.69
C THR A 237 22.11 -13.27 -11.88
N ALA A 238 22.09 -12.69 -13.08
CA ALA A 238 22.75 -11.42 -13.33
C ALA A 238 21.94 -10.23 -12.79
N LEU A 239 20.61 -10.22 -12.98
CA LEU A 239 19.70 -9.19 -12.50
C LEU A 239 19.76 -9.08 -10.96
N ALA A 240 19.73 -10.21 -10.24
CA ALA A 240 19.73 -10.22 -8.77
C ALA A 240 21.03 -9.67 -8.13
N LYS A 241 22.11 -9.51 -8.90
CA LYS A 241 23.34 -8.84 -8.43
C LYS A 241 23.16 -7.33 -8.29
N TYR A 242 22.30 -6.74 -9.11
CA TYR A 242 22.12 -5.29 -9.21
C TYR A 242 20.77 -4.84 -8.63
N ALA A 243 19.74 -5.67 -8.72
CA ALA A 243 18.45 -5.44 -8.10
C ALA A 243 18.46 -5.78 -6.60
N ASP A 244 17.71 -5.03 -5.79
CA ASP A 244 17.40 -5.36 -4.41
C ASP A 244 16.61 -6.66 -4.32
N HIS A 245 15.70 -6.89 -5.27
CA HIS A 245 14.95 -8.14 -5.42
C HIS A 245 14.34 -8.27 -6.82
N LEU A 246 13.91 -9.49 -7.14
CA LEU A 246 13.11 -9.83 -8.31
C LEU A 246 11.67 -10.08 -7.85
N LEU A 247 10.72 -9.39 -8.48
CA LEU A 247 9.30 -9.67 -8.34
C LEU A 247 8.91 -10.71 -9.40
N ILE A 248 8.61 -11.93 -8.96
CA ILE A 248 8.20 -13.01 -9.85
C ILE A 248 6.73 -12.83 -10.17
N MET A 249 6.38 -12.54 -11.42
CA MET A 249 4.98 -12.45 -11.87
C MET A 249 4.35 -13.84 -11.93
N ALA A 250 4.12 -14.43 -10.76
CA ALA A 250 3.59 -15.78 -10.55
C ALA A 250 2.06 -15.85 -10.72
N TYR A 251 1.59 -15.21 -11.78
CA TYR A 251 0.19 -15.17 -12.22
C TYR A 251 0.15 -15.20 -13.75
N ASP A 252 -1.06 -15.24 -14.32
CA ASP A 252 -1.29 -15.43 -15.76
C ASP A 252 -0.77 -16.76 -16.31
N GLU A 253 -0.82 -17.82 -15.50
CA GLU A 253 -0.65 -19.20 -15.97
C GLU A 253 -1.65 -19.51 -17.10
N HIS A 254 -2.90 -19.08 -16.90
CA HIS A 254 -3.93 -18.97 -17.93
C HIS A 254 -4.19 -17.48 -18.17
N TYR A 255 -4.18 -17.08 -19.43
CA TYR A 255 -4.15 -15.67 -19.85
C TYR A 255 -5.22 -15.38 -20.91
N GLU A 256 -5.36 -14.10 -21.28
CA GLU A 256 -6.31 -13.67 -22.31
C GLU A 256 -5.94 -14.25 -23.68
N GLY A 257 -6.88 -14.91 -24.33
CA GLY A 257 -6.68 -15.68 -25.56
C GLY A 257 -6.24 -17.14 -25.31
N GLY A 258 -5.90 -17.50 -24.08
CA GLY A 258 -5.55 -18.87 -23.68
C GLY A 258 -6.74 -19.74 -23.30
N THR A 259 -6.45 -21.00 -22.94
CA THR A 259 -7.44 -21.93 -22.40
C THR A 259 -7.90 -21.53 -20.99
N ALA A 260 -9.10 -21.94 -20.60
CA ALA A 260 -9.60 -21.68 -19.25
C ALA A 260 -8.86 -22.49 -18.18
N GLY A 261 -8.51 -21.84 -17.08
CA GLY A 261 -7.84 -22.45 -15.93
C GLY A 261 -7.47 -21.42 -14.86
N PRO A 262 -6.86 -21.86 -13.73
CA PRO A 262 -6.42 -20.99 -12.65
C PRO A 262 -5.51 -19.85 -13.14
N VAL A 263 -5.68 -18.65 -12.56
CA VAL A 263 -4.78 -17.52 -12.83
C VAL A 263 -3.37 -17.79 -12.28
N ALA A 264 -3.31 -18.42 -11.10
CA ALA A 264 -2.06 -18.82 -10.44
C ALA A 264 -2.26 -20.13 -9.67
N SER A 265 -2.17 -21.29 -10.33
CA SER A 265 -2.24 -22.56 -9.57
C SER A 265 -1.05 -22.68 -8.60
N ILE A 266 -1.26 -23.34 -7.46
CA ILE A 266 -0.21 -23.48 -6.43
C ILE A 266 1.04 -24.18 -6.95
N ASP A 267 0.90 -25.18 -7.83
CA ASP A 267 2.03 -25.87 -8.46
C ASP A 267 2.83 -24.94 -9.38
N PHE A 268 2.14 -24.14 -10.20
CA PHE A 268 2.78 -23.14 -11.06
C PHE A 268 3.58 -22.11 -10.25
N VAL A 269 2.98 -21.61 -9.17
CA VAL A 269 3.63 -20.65 -8.26
C VAL A 269 4.84 -21.31 -7.60
N GLU A 270 4.69 -22.50 -7.03
CA GLU A 270 5.77 -23.20 -6.32
C GLU A 270 6.94 -23.55 -7.25
N ARG A 271 6.68 -24.05 -8.46
CA ARG A 271 7.75 -24.34 -9.44
C ARG A 271 8.45 -23.08 -9.91
N SER A 272 7.74 -21.95 -10.02
CA SER A 272 8.35 -20.65 -10.35
C SER A 272 9.26 -20.15 -9.23
N ILE A 273 8.86 -20.34 -7.97
CA ILE A 273 9.69 -20.05 -6.79
C ILE A 273 10.94 -20.94 -6.78
N GLN A 274 10.78 -22.25 -6.99
CA GLN A 274 11.89 -23.20 -7.03
C GLN A 274 12.89 -22.86 -8.15
N TYR A 275 12.40 -22.45 -9.31
CA TYR A 275 13.24 -21.93 -10.38
C TYR A 275 14.03 -20.70 -9.92
N ALA A 276 13.37 -19.69 -9.35
CA ALA A 276 14.04 -18.48 -8.87
C ALA A 276 15.09 -18.78 -7.79
N LEU A 277 14.80 -19.69 -6.86
CA LEU A 277 15.74 -20.17 -5.84
C LEU A 277 16.96 -20.91 -6.41
N SER A 278 16.84 -21.49 -7.60
CA SER A 278 18.00 -22.07 -8.31
C SER A 278 18.93 -21.00 -8.89
N LYS A 279 18.49 -19.74 -8.95
CA LYS A 279 19.21 -18.62 -9.60
C LYS A 279 19.69 -17.54 -8.65
N THR A 280 19.02 -17.36 -7.50
CA THR A 280 19.33 -16.34 -6.50
C THR A 280 18.93 -16.79 -5.09
N SER A 281 19.22 -15.97 -4.08
CA SER A 281 18.91 -16.26 -2.68
C SER A 281 17.46 -15.89 -2.31
N PRO A 282 16.86 -16.54 -1.28
CA PRO A 282 15.48 -16.27 -0.86
C PRO A 282 15.18 -14.79 -0.56
N ASP A 283 16.13 -14.04 0.00
CA ASP A 283 16.01 -12.61 0.32
C ASP A 283 15.97 -11.69 -0.91
N LYS A 284 16.17 -12.23 -2.11
CA LYS A 284 16.04 -11.55 -3.41
C LYS A 284 14.73 -11.87 -4.13
N ILE A 285 13.81 -12.61 -3.52
CA ILE A 285 12.62 -13.14 -4.21
C ILE A 285 11.35 -12.59 -3.57
N VAL A 286 10.57 -11.85 -4.37
CA VAL A 286 9.22 -11.40 -4.03
C VAL A 286 8.24 -12.13 -4.94
N VAL A 287 7.18 -12.70 -4.36
CA VAL A 287 6.19 -13.49 -5.12
C VAL A 287 5.00 -12.61 -5.49
N GLY A 288 4.70 -12.54 -6.79
CA GLY A 288 3.52 -11.87 -7.33
C GLY A 288 2.23 -12.63 -7.00
N VAL A 289 1.21 -11.91 -6.53
CA VAL A 289 -0.11 -12.45 -6.16
C VAL A 289 -1.19 -11.70 -6.95
N PRO A 290 -2.08 -12.40 -7.68
CA PRO A 290 -3.12 -11.76 -8.48
C PRO A 290 -4.34 -11.38 -7.61
N PHE A 291 -4.76 -10.11 -7.70
CA PHE A 291 -5.97 -9.56 -7.07
C PHE A 291 -7.15 -9.54 -8.05
N TYR A 292 -7.12 -10.40 -9.06
CA TYR A 292 -8.11 -10.50 -10.12
C TYR A 292 -8.33 -11.95 -10.52
N GLY A 293 -9.45 -12.18 -11.20
CA GLY A 293 -9.73 -13.43 -11.88
C GLY A 293 -9.76 -13.27 -13.39
N ARG A 294 -10.04 -14.36 -14.09
CA ARG A 294 -10.26 -14.37 -15.54
C ARG A 294 -11.54 -15.10 -15.88
N ILE A 295 -12.23 -14.63 -16.93
CA ILE A 295 -13.52 -15.16 -17.39
C ILE A 295 -13.47 -15.63 -18.86
N TRP A 296 -14.07 -16.79 -19.12
CA TRP A 296 -14.22 -17.40 -20.45
C TRP A 296 -15.69 -17.71 -20.73
N GLY A 297 -16.09 -17.62 -21.99
CA GLY A 297 -17.41 -18.08 -22.44
C GLY A 297 -17.40 -19.59 -22.63
N LEU A 298 -18.40 -20.29 -22.09
CA LEU A 298 -18.57 -21.74 -22.28
C LEU A 298 -19.38 -22.04 -23.55
N ASP A 299 -20.31 -21.17 -23.91
CA ASP A 299 -21.17 -21.35 -25.09
C ASP A 299 -20.70 -20.57 -26.32
N SER A 300 -19.67 -19.71 -26.16
CA SER A 300 -19.13 -18.91 -27.25
C SER A 300 -17.69 -18.49 -26.98
N ASN A 301 -16.86 -18.43 -28.02
CA ASN A 301 -15.49 -17.91 -27.94
C ASN A 301 -15.44 -16.37 -28.01
N ARG A 302 -16.54 -15.67 -27.69
CA ARG A 302 -16.59 -14.20 -27.69
C ARG A 302 -15.72 -13.58 -26.60
N ILE A 303 -15.49 -14.33 -25.53
CA ILE A 303 -14.61 -13.94 -24.44
C ILE A 303 -13.72 -15.13 -24.08
N THR A 304 -12.41 -14.89 -24.02
CA THR A 304 -11.40 -15.93 -23.83
C THR A 304 -10.38 -15.44 -22.80
N GLY A 305 -10.65 -15.66 -21.52
CA GLY A 305 -9.70 -15.38 -20.44
C GLY A 305 -9.53 -13.91 -20.11
N LYS A 306 -10.58 -13.11 -20.31
CA LYS A 306 -10.51 -11.67 -20.05
C LYS A 306 -10.39 -11.40 -18.55
N GLY A 307 -9.56 -10.43 -18.18
CA GLY A 307 -9.39 -10.05 -16.77
C GLY A 307 -10.69 -9.51 -16.15
N VAL A 308 -10.94 -9.86 -14.90
CA VAL A 308 -12.12 -9.41 -14.14
C VAL A 308 -11.73 -9.17 -12.68
N SER A 309 -12.07 -7.98 -12.15
CA SER A 309 -11.81 -7.65 -10.74
C SER A 309 -12.64 -8.53 -9.81
N THR A 310 -12.15 -8.78 -8.60
CA THR A 310 -12.89 -9.54 -7.58
C THR A 310 -14.21 -8.87 -7.24
N LYS A 311 -14.25 -7.54 -7.20
CA LYS A 311 -15.51 -6.77 -7.07
C LYS A 311 -16.53 -7.12 -8.15
N THR A 312 -16.11 -7.18 -9.41
CA THR A 312 -17.01 -7.56 -10.52
C THR A 312 -17.41 -9.03 -10.43
N ILE A 313 -16.51 -9.92 -9.99
CA ILE A 313 -16.82 -11.33 -9.77
C ILE A 313 -17.92 -11.46 -8.71
N GLN A 314 -17.81 -10.79 -7.56
CA GLN A 314 -18.83 -10.79 -6.52
C GLN A 314 -20.18 -10.33 -7.05
N GLN A 315 -20.21 -9.22 -7.81
CA GLN A 315 -21.45 -8.74 -8.44
C GLN A 315 -22.07 -9.79 -9.37
N ILE A 316 -21.26 -10.51 -10.14
CA ILE A 316 -21.75 -11.60 -11.00
C ILE A 316 -22.33 -12.73 -10.14
N LEU A 317 -21.62 -13.18 -9.11
CA LEU A 317 -22.04 -14.28 -8.23
C LEU A 317 -23.31 -13.96 -7.43
N GLU A 318 -23.51 -12.71 -7.03
CA GLU A 318 -24.71 -12.27 -6.30
C GLU A 318 -25.97 -12.19 -7.19
N ASN A 319 -25.80 -11.93 -8.49
CA ASN A 319 -26.90 -11.62 -9.42
C ASN A 319 -27.14 -12.72 -10.48
N CYS A 320 -26.33 -13.78 -10.50
CA CYS A 320 -26.43 -14.86 -11.47
C CYS A 320 -26.55 -16.22 -10.78
N GLU A 321 -27.16 -17.19 -11.46
CA GLU A 321 -27.08 -18.57 -11.03
C GLU A 321 -25.64 -19.07 -11.21
N SER A 322 -25.02 -19.50 -10.10
CA SER A 322 -23.61 -19.87 -10.06
C SER A 322 -23.38 -21.17 -9.30
N ILE A 323 -22.48 -22.00 -9.83
CA ILE A 323 -21.89 -23.14 -9.14
C ILE A 323 -20.43 -22.80 -8.84
N ILE A 324 -20.11 -22.67 -7.55
CA ILE A 324 -18.76 -22.33 -7.07
C ILE A 324 -18.11 -23.60 -6.51
N THR A 325 -16.91 -23.90 -7.00
CA THR A 325 -16.12 -25.05 -6.57
C THR A 325 -14.71 -24.58 -6.21
N TYR A 326 -14.23 -24.99 -5.05
CA TYR A 326 -12.82 -24.87 -4.70
C TYR A 326 -12.04 -26.03 -5.31
N ASP A 327 -11.06 -25.74 -6.16
CA ASP A 327 -10.17 -26.74 -6.73
C ASP A 327 -9.02 -27.02 -5.75
N GLU A 328 -9.15 -28.10 -4.98
CA GLU A 328 -8.15 -28.51 -3.99
C GLU A 328 -6.79 -28.83 -4.59
N GLN A 329 -6.72 -29.28 -5.85
CA GLN A 329 -5.44 -29.59 -6.48
C GLN A 329 -4.70 -28.31 -6.84
N ASN A 330 -5.40 -27.34 -7.41
CA ASN A 330 -4.80 -26.10 -7.90
C ASN A 330 -4.77 -24.99 -6.84
N GLN A 331 -5.51 -25.16 -5.73
CA GLN A 331 -5.76 -24.14 -4.70
C GLN A 331 -6.22 -22.83 -5.36
N ALA A 332 -7.35 -22.91 -6.04
CA ALA A 332 -7.98 -21.79 -6.75
C ALA A 332 -9.50 -21.99 -6.80
N VAL A 333 -10.26 -20.92 -7.00
CA VAL A 333 -11.72 -20.98 -7.09
C VAL A 333 -12.15 -21.00 -8.55
N LYS A 334 -13.10 -21.90 -8.86
CA LYS A 334 -13.79 -21.95 -10.15
C LYS A 334 -15.27 -21.65 -9.93
N ALA A 335 -15.82 -20.70 -10.69
CA ALA A 335 -17.26 -20.48 -10.75
C ALA A 335 -17.77 -20.71 -12.18
N GLU A 336 -18.77 -21.57 -12.33
CA GLU A 336 -19.57 -21.66 -13.56
C GLU A 336 -20.84 -20.84 -13.35
N VAL A 337 -21.06 -19.85 -14.20
CA VAL A 337 -22.13 -18.85 -14.04
C VAL A 337 -23.00 -18.77 -15.29
N THR A 338 -24.31 -18.59 -15.09
CA THR A 338 -25.25 -18.34 -16.19
C THR A 338 -25.73 -16.89 -16.12
N VAL A 339 -25.33 -16.09 -17.10
CA VAL A 339 -25.80 -14.71 -17.27
C VAL A 339 -27.07 -14.74 -18.12
N THR A 340 -28.11 -14.06 -17.64
CA THR A 340 -29.41 -13.90 -18.33
C THR A 340 -29.69 -12.43 -18.61
N GLU A 341 -30.69 -12.13 -19.44
CA GLU A 341 -31.16 -10.75 -19.67
C GLU A 341 -31.59 -10.05 -18.37
N SER A 342 -32.04 -10.81 -17.36
CA SER A 342 -32.44 -10.30 -16.05
C SER A 342 -31.31 -10.19 -15.03
N SER A 343 -30.12 -10.71 -15.33
CA SER A 343 -28.98 -10.72 -14.39
C SER A 343 -28.32 -9.34 -14.24
N GLY A 344 -28.65 -8.37 -15.10
CA GLY A 344 -28.02 -7.06 -15.15
C GLY A 344 -26.85 -6.99 -16.13
N HIS A 345 -26.15 -5.85 -16.15
CA HIS A 345 -25.02 -5.60 -17.03
C HIS A 345 -23.70 -5.62 -16.27
N PHE A 346 -22.80 -6.51 -16.67
CA PHE A 346 -21.46 -6.61 -16.10
C PHE A 346 -20.42 -6.25 -17.15
N THR A 347 -19.51 -5.33 -16.82
CA THR A 347 -18.39 -4.97 -17.68
C THR A 347 -17.13 -5.64 -17.14
N VAL A 348 -16.45 -6.42 -17.99
CA VAL A 348 -15.19 -7.12 -17.67
C VAL A 348 -14.06 -6.60 -18.55
N GLY A 349 -12.83 -6.62 -18.05
CA GLY A 349 -11.65 -6.06 -18.72
C GLY A 349 -11.79 -4.59 -19.13
N GLY A 350 -12.60 -3.80 -18.41
CA GLY A 350 -12.79 -2.37 -18.63
C GLY A 350 -13.72 -1.96 -19.77
N ASP A 351 -13.92 -2.80 -20.79
CA ASP A 351 -14.62 -2.39 -22.03
C ASP A 351 -15.58 -3.44 -22.62
N PHE A 352 -15.72 -4.63 -22.02
CA PHE A 352 -16.57 -5.69 -22.58
C PHE A 352 -17.78 -5.98 -21.68
N VAL A 353 -18.98 -5.73 -22.20
CA VAL A 353 -20.24 -6.03 -21.51
C VAL A 353 -20.63 -7.48 -21.76
N LEU A 354 -20.76 -8.28 -20.69
CA LEU A 354 -21.22 -9.66 -20.78
C LEU A 354 -22.62 -9.72 -21.40
N GLN A 355 -22.81 -10.75 -22.22
CA GLN A 355 -24.07 -11.03 -22.88
C GLN A 355 -24.71 -12.25 -22.21
N PRO A 356 -26.00 -12.54 -22.43
CA PRO A 356 -26.58 -13.78 -21.95
C PRO A 356 -25.80 -15.00 -22.48
N GLY A 357 -25.60 -15.99 -21.60
CA GLY A 357 -24.85 -17.21 -21.86
C GLY A 357 -24.15 -17.75 -20.62
N ARG A 358 -23.51 -18.91 -20.76
CA ARG A 358 -22.71 -19.53 -19.70
C ARG A 358 -21.25 -19.11 -19.78
N TYR A 359 -20.66 -18.90 -18.62
CA TYR A 359 -19.28 -18.50 -18.45
C TYR A 359 -18.61 -19.34 -17.36
N VAL A 360 -17.29 -19.44 -17.43
CA VAL A 360 -16.45 -19.95 -16.35
C VAL A 360 -15.49 -18.84 -15.91
N ILE A 361 -15.39 -18.67 -14.59
CA ILE A 361 -14.51 -17.70 -13.93
C ILE A 361 -13.53 -18.48 -13.07
N TRP A 362 -12.25 -18.18 -13.22
CA TRP A 362 -11.20 -18.64 -12.30
C TRP A 362 -10.67 -17.44 -11.52
N PHE A 363 -10.65 -17.55 -10.20
CA PHE A 363 -10.28 -16.46 -9.29
C PHE A 363 -9.76 -17.01 -7.96
N GLU A 364 -9.42 -16.09 -7.06
CA GLU A 364 -8.81 -16.38 -5.77
C GLU A 364 -9.78 -16.05 -4.62
N ASN A 365 -9.64 -16.73 -3.49
CA ASN A 365 -10.30 -16.41 -2.22
C ASN A 365 -9.30 -16.48 -1.06
N ASP A 366 -9.75 -16.20 0.16
CA ASP A 366 -8.93 -16.26 1.37
C ASP A 366 -8.10 -17.55 1.50
N GLN A 367 -8.72 -18.72 1.23
CA GLN A 367 -8.05 -20.02 1.32
C GLN A 367 -6.93 -20.16 0.28
N SER A 368 -7.18 -19.79 -0.98
CA SER A 368 -6.17 -19.89 -2.03
C SER A 368 -5.05 -18.86 -1.86
N TYR A 369 -5.36 -17.66 -1.37
CA TYR A 369 -4.38 -16.66 -0.98
C TYR A 369 -3.49 -17.17 0.15
N GLN A 370 -4.07 -17.71 1.22
CA GLN A 370 -3.32 -18.26 2.34
C GLN A 370 -2.37 -19.38 1.88
N SER A 371 -2.83 -20.30 1.02
CA SER A 371 -1.99 -21.35 0.45
C SER A 371 -0.78 -20.80 -0.31
N LYS A 372 -0.95 -19.72 -1.08
CA LYS A 372 0.15 -19.07 -1.81
C LYS A 372 1.10 -18.30 -0.90
N LEU A 373 0.57 -17.56 0.08
CA LEU A 373 1.37 -16.85 1.08
C LEU A 373 2.19 -17.82 1.94
N ASN A 374 1.66 -19.01 2.24
CA ASN A 374 2.39 -20.07 2.93
C ASN A 374 3.64 -20.56 2.17
N LEU A 375 3.69 -20.41 0.84
CA LEU A 375 4.91 -20.72 0.07
C LEU A 375 6.04 -19.72 0.38
N ILE A 376 5.70 -18.46 0.62
CA ILE A 376 6.68 -17.41 0.99
C ILE A 376 7.34 -17.78 2.31
N GLU A 377 6.55 -18.25 3.28
CA GLU A 377 7.04 -18.75 4.57
C GLU A 377 7.85 -20.05 4.42
N LYS A 378 7.29 -21.03 3.70
CA LYS A 378 7.92 -22.34 3.44
C LYS A 378 9.34 -22.18 2.90
N TYR A 379 9.54 -21.25 1.97
CA TYR A 379 10.82 -20.99 1.33
C TYR A 379 11.61 -19.84 1.95
N ASN A 380 11.05 -19.17 2.96
CA ASN A 380 11.64 -18.01 3.63
C ASN A 380 12.07 -16.91 2.65
N LEU A 381 11.16 -16.56 1.75
CA LEU A 381 11.38 -15.56 0.70
C LEU A 381 11.31 -14.13 1.27
N LYS A 382 11.70 -13.14 0.47
CA LYS A 382 11.70 -11.73 0.88
C LYS A 382 10.30 -11.24 1.24
N GLY A 383 9.29 -11.61 0.44
CA GLY A 383 7.90 -11.28 0.70
C GLY A 383 6.99 -11.36 -0.53
N ALA A 384 5.94 -10.54 -0.58
CA ALA A 384 4.84 -10.61 -1.56
C ALA A 384 4.64 -9.29 -2.32
N GLY A 385 4.17 -9.37 -3.56
CA GLY A 385 3.76 -8.22 -4.37
C GLY A 385 2.39 -8.43 -5.00
N ALA A 386 1.49 -7.47 -4.86
CA ALA A 386 0.10 -7.60 -5.32
C ALA A 386 -0.14 -6.88 -6.65
N TRP A 387 -0.72 -7.61 -7.62
CA TRP A 387 -1.24 -7.03 -8.87
C TRP A 387 -2.76 -7.16 -8.95
N SER A 388 -3.55 -6.09 -8.88
CA SER A 388 -3.15 -4.76 -8.43
C SER A 388 -4.20 -4.20 -7.48
N LEU A 389 -3.81 -3.21 -6.68
CA LEU A 389 -4.65 -2.62 -5.65
C LEU A 389 -5.92 -2.01 -6.24
N GLY A 390 -7.02 -2.17 -5.51
CA GLY A 390 -8.37 -1.76 -5.92
C GLY A 390 -9.13 -2.81 -6.74
N GLN A 391 -8.55 -3.99 -6.98
CA GLN A 391 -9.23 -5.10 -7.66
C GLN A 391 -9.67 -6.21 -6.69
N GLU A 392 -9.06 -6.28 -5.52
CA GLU A 392 -9.24 -7.31 -4.49
C GLU A 392 -10.59 -7.24 -3.77
N ASP A 393 -10.87 -8.31 -3.03
CA ASP A 393 -11.77 -8.26 -1.89
C ASP A 393 -10.99 -7.67 -0.69
N PRO A 394 -11.48 -6.62 -0.01
CA PRO A 394 -10.81 -6.06 1.16
C PRO A 394 -10.52 -7.08 2.28
N SER A 395 -11.26 -8.20 2.37
CA SER A 395 -11.00 -9.26 3.36
C SER A 395 -9.59 -9.85 3.25
N ILE A 396 -8.95 -9.75 2.08
CA ILE A 396 -7.60 -10.26 1.87
C ILE A 396 -6.61 -9.61 2.85
N TRP A 397 -6.81 -8.33 3.19
CA TRP A 397 -5.89 -7.58 4.04
C TRP A 397 -5.91 -8.05 5.49
N GLU A 398 -7.02 -8.62 5.96
CA GLU A 398 -7.09 -9.24 7.29
C GLU A 398 -6.08 -10.39 7.42
N HIS A 399 -5.87 -11.15 6.35
CA HIS A 399 -4.90 -12.26 6.33
C HIS A 399 -3.47 -11.82 6.05
N TYR A 400 -3.27 -10.69 5.37
CA TYR A 400 -1.94 -10.08 5.20
C TYR A 400 -1.40 -9.56 6.53
N GLU A 401 -2.23 -9.02 7.42
CA GLU A 401 -1.83 -8.58 8.76
C GLU A 401 -1.43 -9.74 9.67
N ASP A 402 -2.24 -10.81 9.74
CA ASP A 402 -1.91 -12.03 10.51
C ASP A 402 -0.56 -12.64 10.07
N TRP A 403 -0.17 -12.42 8.82
CA TRP A 403 1.12 -12.81 8.27
C TRP A 403 2.26 -11.84 8.64
N ILE A 404 2.01 -10.53 8.68
CA ILE A 404 2.98 -9.51 9.14
C ILE A 404 3.30 -9.68 10.63
N ASP A 405 2.28 -9.95 11.45
CA ASP A 405 2.41 -10.09 12.91
C ASP A 405 2.93 -11.47 13.34
N GLY A 406 3.05 -12.42 12.40
CA GLY A 406 3.63 -13.75 12.63
C GLY A 406 2.77 -14.65 13.52
N GLU A 407 1.47 -14.37 13.69
CA GLU A 407 0.61 -15.09 14.64
C GLU A 407 0.04 -16.42 14.10
N ASN A 408 0.17 -16.73 12.81
CA ASN A 408 -0.43 -17.93 12.25
C ASN A 408 0.44 -19.20 12.40
N THR A 409 0.43 -19.79 13.61
CA THR A 409 0.76 -21.21 13.81
C THR A 409 -0.27 -21.93 14.67
N SER A 410 -1.39 -22.34 14.07
CA SER A 410 -2.04 -23.61 14.46
C SER A 410 -2.89 -24.17 13.33
N VAL A 411 -2.38 -25.18 12.64
CA VAL A 411 -3.22 -26.16 11.94
C VAL A 411 -2.95 -27.48 12.63
N ASP A 412 -3.79 -27.83 13.60
CA ASP A 412 -3.94 -29.22 14.02
C ASP A 412 -5.36 -29.63 13.65
N GLY A 413 -5.45 -30.45 12.61
CA GLY A 413 -6.70 -30.99 12.12
C GLY A 413 -7.23 -32.02 13.11
N THR A 414 -8.24 -31.66 13.88
CA THR A 414 -9.23 -32.61 14.40
C THR A 414 -10.58 -31.92 14.59
N LEU A 415 -11.59 -32.36 13.83
CA LEU A 415 -13.00 -32.07 14.09
C LEU A 415 -13.39 -32.67 15.46
N PRO A 416 -14.11 -31.95 16.34
CA PRO A 416 -14.85 -32.59 17.41
C PRO A 416 -16.13 -33.22 16.86
N PRO A 417 -16.58 -34.38 17.37
CA PRO A 417 -17.75 -35.08 16.86
C PRO A 417 -19.04 -34.35 17.25
N ALA A 418 -20.06 -34.52 16.41
CA ALA A 418 -21.43 -34.13 16.69
C ALA A 418 -21.93 -34.80 17.99
N SER A 419 -22.43 -34.01 18.94
CA SER A 419 -23.15 -34.50 20.11
C SER A 419 -24.64 -34.19 20.01
N THR A 420 -25.42 -35.24 19.86
CA THR A 420 -26.87 -35.33 20.04
C THR A 420 -27.20 -35.48 21.53
N ASP A 421 -27.84 -34.50 22.18
CA ASP A 421 -29.13 -34.63 22.92
C ASP A 421 -29.43 -33.37 23.77
N PRO A 422 -30.71 -33.09 24.08
CA PRO A 422 -31.21 -31.83 24.66
C PRO A 422 -31.43 -31.91 26.17
N SER A 423 -31.31 -30.79 26.90
CA SER A 423 -31.91 -30.56 28.24
C SER A 423 -31.55 -29.16 28.78
N PRO A 424 -32.25 -28.61 29.80
CA PRO A 424 -33.65 -28.21 29.82
C PRO A 424 -33.81 -26.71 30.23
N LEU A 425 -34.97 -26.12 29.93
CA LEU A 425 -35.38 -24.81 30.48
C LEU A 425 -35.73 -24.90 31.98
N PRO A 426 -35.45 -23.86 32.79
CA PRO A 426 -36.21 -23.56 33.99
C PRO A 426 -36.98 -22.22 33.88
N PRO A 427 -37.95 -21.97 34.79
CA PRO A 427 -39.28 -21.50 34.44
C PRO A 427 -39.53 -19.99 34.63
N ASP A 428 -40.64 -19.55 34.02
CA ASP A 428 -41.31 -18.28 34.25
C ASP A 428 -41.67 -18.05 35.73
N THR A 429 -41.46 -16.82 36.18
CA THR A 429 -42.30 -16.16 37.19
C THR A 429 -42.69 -14.78 36.67
N ASP A 430 -43.99 -14.66 36.47
CA ASP A 430 -44.78 -13.45 36.20
C ASP A 430 -44.73 -12.50 37.40
N ASP A 431 -44.62 -11.19 37.15
CA ASP A 431 -45.45 -10.19 37.80
C ASP A 431 -45.26 -8.81 37.13
N SER A 432 -46.37 -8.32 36.59
CA SER A 432 -46.59 -7.00 36.01
C SER A 432 -46.05 -5.82 36.83
N VAL A 433 -45.22 -4.97 36.22
CA VAL A 433 -45.06 -3.55 36.62
C VAL A 433 -44.84 -2.67 35.39
N THR A 434 -45.60 -1.58 35.33
CA THR A 434 -45.63 -0.44 34.40
C THR A 434 -44.29 -0.01 33.77
N PRO A 435 -44.30 0.52 32.52
CA PRO A 435 -43.10 0.99 31.86
C PRO A 435 -42.48 2.19 32.62
N PRO A 436 -41.14 2.31 32.68
CA PRO A 436 -40.50 3.47 33.30
C PRO A 436 -40.80 4.73 32.48
N SER A 437 -41.10 5.82 33.19
CA SER A 437 -41.25 7.16 32.63
C SER A 437 -39.94 7.72 32.09
N GLU A 438 -40.07 8.58 31.08
CA GLU A 438 -39.09 9.17 30.16
C GLU A 438 -37.95 10.03 30.76
N ASN A 439 -37.57 9.90 32.03
CA ASN A 439 -36.78 10.94 32.73
C ASN A 439 -35.57 10.47 33.55
N ASP A 440 -34.78 9.51 33.06
CA ASP A 440 -33.40 9.29 33.54
C ASP A 440 -32.48 8.82 32.40
N PHE A 441 -32.41 9.61 31.32
CA PHE A 441 -31.28 9.51 30.39
C PHE A 441 -30.11 10.27 31.01
N VAL A 442 -29.12 9.56 31.55
CA VAL A 442 -27.91 10.22 32.03
C VAL A 442 -27.18 10.77 30.80
N ASN A 443 -27.25 12.09 30.61
CA ASN A 443 -26.50 12.77 29.57
C ASN A 443 -25.00 12.58 29.84
N ALA A 444 -24.27 12.18 28.80
CA ALA A 444 -22.82 12.06 28.83
C ALA A 444 -22.22 12.88 27.68
N TRP A 445 -20.95 13.26 27.82
CA TRP A 445 -20.21 14.00 26.81
C TRP A 445 -18.99 13.22 26.37
N ILE A 446 -18.66 13.28 25.09
CA ILE A 446 -17.37 12.84 24.59
C ILE A 446 -16.29 13.68 25.30
N LYS A 447 -15.28 13.03 25.88
CA LYS A 447 -14.18 13.72 26.56
C LYS A 447 -13.49 14.72 25.63
N GLN A 448 -13.13 15.89 26.14
CA GLN A 448 -12.65 17.03 25.33
C GLN A 448 -11.36 16.72 24.58
N GLU A 449 -10.50 15.88 25.15
CA GLU A 449 -9.24 15.42 24.54
C GLU A 449 -9.43 14.50 23.33
N ILE A 450 -10.63 13.94 23.14
CA ILE A 450 -10.92 13.04 22.02
C ILE A 450 -11.23 13.88 20.78
N LYS A 451 -10.29 13.90 19.82
CA LYS A 451 -10.47 14.60 18.53
C LYS A 451 -11.64 14.04 17.73
N GLN A 452 -11.77 12.72 17.69
CA GLN A 452 -12.84 11.98 17.02
C GLN A 452 -13.12 10.66 17.75
N ALA A 453 -14.39 10.41 18.07
CA ALA A 453 -14.89 9.17 18.65
C ALA A 453 -15.83 8.48 17.67
N SER A 454 -15.47 7.27 17.23
CA SER A 454 -16.32 6.45 16.38
C SER A 454 -17.44 5.79 17.19
N VAL A 455 -18.67 5.87 16.67
CA VAL A 455 -19.85 5.18 17.18
C VAL A 455 -20.12 4.00 16.26
N TYR A 456 -20.08 2.79 16.80
CA TYR A 456 -20.18 1.56 16.03
C TYR A 456 -21.61 1.01 16.04
N LYS A 457 -21.98 0.27 14.99
CA LYS A 457 -23.26 -0.45 14.96
C LYS A 457 -23.31 -1.63 15.94
N ASN A 458 -22.15 -2.20 16.29
CA ASN A 458 -22.03 -3.41 17.10
C ASN A 458 -21.34 -3.15 18.46
N PRO A 459 -21.72 -3.88 19.54
CA PRO A 459 -21.20 -3.67 20.89
C PRO A 459 -19.74 -4.09 21.09
N ASN A 460 -19.12 -4.79 20.13
CA ASN A 460 -17.69 -5.14 20.19
C ASN A 460 -16.76 -4.02 19.69
N LEU A 461 -17.32 -2.85 19.35
CA LEU A 461 -16.61 -1.70 18.78
C LEU A 461 -15.86 -2.01 17.47
N LYS A 462 -16.34 -3.00 16.70
CA LYS A 462 -15.79 -3.39 15.40
C LYS A 462 -16.85 -3.31 14.28
N GLY A 463 -16.40 -3.10 13.05
CA GLY A 463 -17.25 -3.01 11.86
C GLY A 463 -17.83 -1.61 11.63
N LYS A 464 -19.02 -1.53 11.01
CA LYS A 464 -19.61 -0.29 10.51
C LYS A 464 -19.71 0.82 11.58
N VAL A 465 -19.07 1.94 11.30
CA VAL A 465 -19.23 3.21 12.04
C VAL A 465 -20.51 3.89 11.55
N VAL A 466 -21.40 4.23 12.49
CA VAL A 466 -22.67 4.91 12.21
C VAL A 466 -22.55 6.43 12.36
N ALA A 467 -21.61 6.91 13.19
CA ALA A 467 -21.28 8.33 13.32
C ALA A 467 -19.88 8.52 13.89
N THR A 468 -19.30 9.71 13.66
CA THR A 468 -18.05 10.15 14.29
C THR A 468 -18.33 11.45 15.04
N LEU A 469 -18.03 11.47 16.35
CA LEU A 469 -18.33 12.59 17.24
C LEU A 469 -17.05 13.29 17.68
N SER A 470 -17.04 14.62 17.75
CA SER A 470 -15.93 15.38 18.32
C SER A 470 -16.02 15.46 19.85
N GLY A 471 -14.90 15.72 20.52
CA GLY A 471 -14.86 16.05 21.94
C GLY A 471 -15.87 17.13 22.32
N GLY A 472 -16.53 16.96 23.47
CA GLY A 472 -17.60 17.82 23.95
C GLY A 472 -18.99 17.55 23.35
N THR A 473 -19.13 16.59 22.42
CA THR A 473 -20.45 16.23 21.87
C THR A 473 -21.28 15.48 22.92
N ALA A 474 -22.53 15.91 23.12
CA ALA A 474 -23.46 15.25 24.03
C ALA A 474 -24.09 14.01 23.40
N VAL A 475 -24.27 12.96 24.21
CA VAL A 475 -24.97 11.72 23.85
C VAL A 475 -25.86 11.27 25.01
N SER A 476 -26.94 10.56 24.71
CA SER A 476 -27.79 9.95 25.74
C SER A 476 -27.39 8.49 25.94
N VAL A 477 -26.98 8.12 27.15
CA VAL A 477 -26.60 6.73 27.47
C VAL A 477 -27.84 5.88 27.70
N LEU A 478 -27.92 4.73 27.04
CA LEU A 478 -29.01 3.76 27.14
C LEU A 478 -28.62 2.55 28.01
N GLU A 479 -27.42 1.99 27.81
CA GLU A 479 -26.95 0.79 28.51
C GLU A 479 -25.41 0.80 28.65
N TYR A 480 -24.86 0.14 29.68
CA TYR A 480 -23.42 -0.08 29.87
C TYR A 480 -23.10 -1.57 30.05
N LYS A 481 -22.16 -2.10 29.27
CA LYS A 481 -21.70 -3.49 29.39
C LYS A 481 -20.26 -3.67 28.88
N LYS A 482 -19.40 -4.31 29.67
CA LYS A 482 -18.01 -4.69 29.30
C LYS A 482 -17.25 -3.54 28.60
N ASP A 483 -17.10 -2.41 29.28
CA ASP A 483 -16.34 -1.23 28.81
C ASP A 483 -16.91 -0.54 27.55
N VAL A 484 -18.19 -0.79 27.24
CA VAL A 484 -18.91 -0.19 26.11
C VAL A 484 -20.24 0.38 26.58
N TYR A 485 -20.56 1.59 26.12
CA TYR A 485 -21.88 2.21 26.28
C TYR A 485 -22.69 2.07 24.99
N GLN A 486 -23.95 1.68 25.11
CA GLN A 486 -24.94 1.93 24.08
C GLN A 486 -25.46 3.36 24.23
N VAL A 487 -25.39 4.13 23.16
CA VAL A 487 -25.74 5.55 23.15
C VAL A 487 -26.76 5.85 22.06
N LYS A 488 -27.67 6.79 22.36
CA LYS A 488 -28.56 7.40 21.38
C LYS A 488 -28.01 8.76 20.97
N LEU A 489 -27.89 8.96 19.67
CA LEU A 489 -27.42 10.20 19.06
C LEU A 489 -28.58 11.21 18.93
N THR A 490 -28.24 12.48 18.72
CA THR A 490 -29.22 13.56 18.55
C THR A 490 -30.09 13.42 17.30
N ASN A 491 -29.60 12.71 16.27
CA ASN A 491 -30.38 12.34 15.08
C ASN A 491 -31.35 11.16 15.33
N GLY A 492 -31.34 10.58 16.54
CA GLY A 492 -32.20 9.47 16.95
C GLY A 492 -31.61 8.08 16.74
N GLU A 493 -30.47 7.94 16.05
CA GLU A 493 -29.80 6.65 15.84
C GLU A 493 -29.16 6.10 17.12
N ILE A 494 -29.08 4.77 17.22
CA ILE A 494 -28.47 4.06 18.35
C ILE A 494 -27.18 3.41 17.89
N GLY A 495 -26.12 3.53 18.68
CA GLY A 495 -24.84 2.86 18.44
C GLY A 495 -24.06 2.61 19.72
N TYR A 496 -22.84 2.12 19.57
CA TYR A 496 -21.99 1.67 20.67
C TYR A 496 -20.65 2.42 20.68
N LEU A 497 -20.19 2.78 21.87
CA LEU A 497 -19.04 3.67 22.07
C LEU A 497 -18.20 3.17 23.24
N SER A 498 -16.87 3.24 23.11
CA SER A 498 -15.96 2.90 24.20
C SER A 498 -16.22 3.74 25.46
N ALA A 499 -16.24 3.10 26.61
CA ALA A 499 -16.37 3.77 27.90
C ALA A 499 -15.24 4.76 28.19
N ASN A 500 -14.06 4.55 27.58
CA ASN A 500 -12.93 5.44 27.73
C ASN A 500 -13.14 6.82 27.08
N HIS A 501 -14.15 6.97 26.22
CA HIS A 501 -14.42 8.21 25.50
C HIS A 501 -15.52 9.07 26.14
N LEU A 502 -16.23 8.61 27.17
CA LEU A 502 -17.33 9.37 27.80
C LEU A 502 -16.97 9.96 29.17
N SER A 503 -17.56 11.11 29.48
CA SER A 503 -17.57 11.78 30.78
C SER A 503 -19.02 12.11 31.19
N PHE A 504 -19.33 11.95 32.48
CA PHE A 504 -20.67 12.18 33.07
C PHE A 504 -20.72 13.46 33.93
N GLN A 505 -19.64 14.23 33.98
CA GLN A 505 -19.62 15.54 34.63
C GLN A 505 -20.00 16.62 33.61
N GLU A 506 -20.98 17.46 33.96
CA GLU A 506 -21.27 18.70 33.22
C GLU A 506 -19.99 19.53 33.16
N SER A 507 -19.44 19.71 31.95
CA SER A 507 -18.28 20.56 31.75
C SER A 507 -18.75 22.02 31.72
N THR A 508 -18.34 22.80 32.71
CA THR A 508 -18.42 24.26 32.66
C THR A 508 -17.69 24.76 31.41
N PRO A 509 -18.26 25.70 30.65
CA PRO A 509 -17.67 26.15 29.39
C PRO A 509 -16.47 27.04 29.67
N GLU A 510 -15.25 26.56 29.37
CA GLU A 510 -14.06 27.40 29.31
C GLU A 510 -13.60 27.54 27.84
N VAL A 511 -13.74 28.79 27.37
CA VAL A 511 -13.16 29.48 26.21
C VAL A 511 -12.94 28.66 24.92
N LYS A 512 -13.87 28.89 23.97
CA LYS A 512 -13.74 28.58 22.54
C LYS A 512 -12.40 29.10 21.98
N PRO A 513 -11.58 28.27 21.29
CA PRO A 513 -10.58 28.79 20.37
C PRO A 513 -11.30 29.54 19.23
N PRO A 514 -10.67 30.59 18.65
CA PRO A 514 -11.36 31.54 17.80
C PRO A 514 -11.95 30.83 16.57
N SER A 515 -13.21 31.14 16.26
CA SER A 515 -13.80 30.79 14.96
C SER A 515 -12.89 31.32 13.87
N GLN A 516 -12.39 30.44 12.99
CA GLN A 516 -11.59 30.86 11.84
C GLN A 516 -12.43 31.84 11.02
N GLU A 517 -12.06 33.12 11.05
CA GLU A 517 -12.74 34.16 10.29
C GLU A 517 -12.64 33.82 8.80
N TYR A 518 -13.73 34.01 8.06
CA TYR A 518 -13.79 33.79 6.63
C TYR A 518 -14.61 34.89 5.97
N PHE A 519 -14.38 35.14 4.69
CA PHE A 519 -15.23 35.97 3.84
C PHE A 519 -15.77 35.15 2.66
N ILE A 520 -16.82 35.65 2.01
CA ILE A 520 -17.42 34.98 0.84
C ILE A 520 -16.86 35.59 -0.44
N TYR A 521 -16.24 34.75 -1.27
CA TYR A 521 -15.78 35.09 -2.61
C TYR A 521 -16.70 34.47 -3.65
N GLU A 522 -17.15 35.27 -4.62
CA GLU A 522 -17.88 34.78 -5.78
C GLU A 522 -16.91 34.49 -6.93
N VAL A 523 -16.86 33.24 -7.37
CA VAL A 523 -15.96 32.73 -8.41
C VAL A 523 -16.22 33.46 -9.72
N LYS A 524 -15.16 33.91 -10.39
CA LYS A 524 -15.22 34.64 -11.66
C LYS A 524 -14.78 33.74 -12.83
N SER A 525 -15.05 34.20 -14.06
CA SER A 525 -14.53 33.54 -15.25
C SER A 525 -13.01 33.40 -15.17
N GLU A 526 -12.49 32.20 -15.48
CA GLU A 526 -11.08 31.79 -15.42
C GLU A 526 -10.44 31.63 -14.03
N ASP A 527 -11.21 31.76 -12.95
CA ASP A 527 -10.73 31.42 -11.62
C ASP A 527 -10.47 29.91 -11.49
N THR A 528 -9.45 29.57 -10.70
CA THR A 528 -9.21 28.23 -10.19
C THR A 528 -9.00 28.33 -8.69
N LEU A 529 -9.24 27.26 -7.93
CA LEU A 529 -8.97 27.25 -6.49
C LEU A 529 -7.52 27.64 -6.18
N TRP A 530 -6.58 27.24 -7.03
CA TRP A 530 -5.17 27.66 -6.95
C TRP A 530 -4.99 29.18 -7.07
N LYS A 531 -5.59 29.82 -8.09
CA LYS A 531 -5.49 31.28 -8.28
C LYS A 531 -6.17 32.03 -7.14
N ILE A 532 -7.28 31.52 -6.63
CA ILE A 532 -7.99 32.10 -5.48
C ILE A 532 -7.14 31.98 -4.21
N ALA A 533 -6.52 30.83 -3.96
CA ALA A 533 -5.62 30.64 -2.83
C ALA A 533 -4.34 31.47 -2.93
N GLU A 534 -3.73 31.56 -4.12
CA GLU A 534 -2.60 32.45 -4.35
C GLU A 534 -2.97 33.90 -4.05
N ARG A 535 -4.16 34.32 -4.50
CA ARG A 535 -4.66 35.68 -4.34
C ARG A 535 -4.98 36.04 -2.89
N PHE A 536 -5.63 35.15 -2.14
CA PHE A 536 -6.19 35.48 -0.81
C PHE A 536 -5.45 34.82 0.34
N LEU A 537 -4.74 33.72 0.10
CA LEU A 537 -3.95 32.98 1.09
C LEU A 537 -2.43 33.16 0.85
N GLY A 538 -2.03 33.87 -0.21
CA GLY A 538 -0.64 34.21 -0.52
C GLY A 538 0.18 33.08 -1.16
N ALA A 539 -0.39 31.89 -1.34
CA ALA A 539 0.25 30.79 -2.07
C ALA A 539 -0.80 29.85 -2.64
N GLY A 540 -0.68 29.50 -3.93
CA GLY A 540 -1.66 28.63 -4.60
C GLY A 540 -1.82 27.25 -3.97
N LYS A 541 -0.75 26.70 -3.39
CA LYS A 541 -0.75 25.43 -2.64
C LYS A 541 -1.67 25.40 -1.41
N ARG A 542 -2.16 26.56 -0.95
CA ARG A 542 -3.08 26.68 0.19
C ARG A 542 -4.55 26.48 -0.20
N TYR A 543 -4.83 26.18 -1.47
CA TYR A 543 -6.19 25.92 -1.93
C TYR A 543 -6.96 24.80 -1.18
N PRO A 544 -6.33 23.77 -0.57
CA PRO A 544 -7.04 22.80 0.25
C PRO A 544 -7.78 23.42 1.44
N GLU A 545 -7.29 24.54 1.98
CA GLU A 545 -7.98 25.26 3.06
C GLU A 545 -9.35 25.81 2.61
N ILE A 546 -9.48 26.15 1.32
CA ILE A 546 -10.74 26.58 0.72
C ILE A 546 -11.66 25.37 0.49
N VAL A 547 -11.10 24.24 0.05
CA VAL A 547 -11.85 22.98 -0.17
C VAL A 547 -12.47 22.51 1.14
N GLU A 548 -11.68 22.43 2.20
CA GLU A 548 -12.10 21.98 3.53
C GLU A 548 -13.16 22.93 4.12
N LEU A 549 -12.92 24.25 4.08
CA LEU A 549 -13.84 25.23 4.65
C LEU A 549 -15.22 25.24 3.96
N ASN A 550 -15.28 24.79 2.70
CA ASN A 550 -16.50 24.73 1.90
C ASN A 550 -17.10 23.33 1.75
N ASN A 551 -16.45 22.30 2.30
CA ASN A 551 -16.83 20.89 2.09
C ASN A 551 -17.00 20.54 0.60
N LEU A 552 -16.07 21.01 -0.25
CA LEU A 552 -16.15 20.71 -1.69
C LEU A 552 -15.75 19.26 -1.96
N SER A 553 -16.52 18.57 -2.81
CA SER A 553 -16.24 17.20 -3.24
C SER A 553 -15.25 17.10 -4.42
N SER A 554 -14.87 18.24 -5.01
CA SER A 554 -13.85 18.34 -6.06
C SER A 554 -13.24 19.75 -6.11
N ASP A 555 -12.17 19.91 -6.88
CA ASP A 555 -11.52 21.20 -7.16
C ASP A 555 -12.19 22.00 -8.28
N TYR A 556 -13.26 21.44 -8.87
CA TYR A 556 -14.03 22.08 -9.93
C TYR A 556 -14.93 23.18 -9.36
N ILE A 557 -14.67 24.42 -9.79
CA ILE A 557 -15.47 25.59 -9.43
C ILE A 557 -16.06 26.22 -10.70
N THR A 558 -17.27 26.77 -10.59
CA THR A 558 -17.96 27.44 -11.70
C THR A 558 -18.14 28.92 -11.42
N PRO A 559 -18.09 29.80 -12.44
CA PRO A 559 -18.39 31.22 -12.25
C PRO A 559 -19.77 31.42 -11.58
N GLY A 560 -19.81 32.28 -10.56
CA GLY A 560 -20.98 32.52 -9.72
C GLY A 560 -21.06 31.65 -8.46
N MET A 561 -20.22 30.62 -8.32
CA MET A 561 -20.12 29.83 -7.09
C MET A 561 -19.60 30.68 -5.93
N LYS A 562 -20.23 30.59 -4.75
CA LYS A 562 -19.83 31.33 -3.56
C LYS A 562 -19.00 30.45 -2.63
N LEU A 563 -17.74 30.83 -2.42
CA LEU A 563 -16.78 30.12 -1.59
C LEU A 563 -16.45 30.91 -0.32
N LYS A 564 -16.44 30.24 0.82
CA LYS A 564 -15.82 30.70 2.06
C LYS A 564 -14.30 30.66 1.91
N ILE A 565 -13.65 31.80 2.00
CA ILE A 565 -12.20 31.90 1.94
C ILE A 565 -11.68 32.21 3.34
N PRO A 566 -10.73 31.43 3.89
CA PRO A 566 -10.14 31.71 5.18
C PRO A 566 -9.51 33.12 5.24
N GLY A 567 -9.79 33.87 6.29
CA GLY A 567 -9.29 35.23 6.53
C GLY A 567 -10.38 36.31 6.48
N THR A 568 -9.99 37.57 6.68
CA THR A 568 -10.86 38.73 6.50
C THR A 568 -10.66 39.33 5.11
N GLU A 569 -11.72 39.87 4.51
CA GLU A 569 -11.73 40.47 3.16
C GLU A 569 -10.70 41.61 3.00
N SER A 570 -10.14 42.10 4.11
CA SER A 570 -9.08 43.11 4.17
C SER A 570 -7.67 42.50 4.21
N LEU A 571 -7.29 41.72 3.20
CA LEU A 571 -5.91 41.69 2.74
C LEU A 571 -5.86 42.35 1.36
N SER A 572 -5.70 43.67 1.42
CA SER A 572 -5.25 44.52 0.32
C SER A 572 -4.21 43.79 -0.54
N LYS A 573 -4.43 43.82 -1.86
CA LYS A 573 -3.49 43.42 -2.93
C LYS A 573 -2.04 43.33 -2.42
N PRO A 574 -1.36 42.17 -2.52
CA PRO A 574 0.07 42.18 -2.33
C PRO A 574 0.66 43.05 -3.45
N GLU A 575 1.22 44.21 -3.08
CA GLU A 575 2.20 44.87 -3.93
C GLU A 575 3.32 43.84 -4.12
N MET A 576 3.46 43.33 -5.35
CA MET A 576 4.56 42.45 -5.70
C MET A 576 5.86 43.17 -5.37
N SER A 577 6.53 42.76 -4.29
CA SER A 577 7.83 43.33 -3.95
C SER A 577 8.83 42.79 -4.98
N TYR A 578 9.48 43.70 -5.68
CA TYR A 578 10.48 43.37 -6.71
C TYR A 578 11.82 44.01 -6.39
N THR A 579 12.88 43.48 -7.00
CA THR A 579 14.20 44.11 -7.03
C THR A 579 14.52 44.50 -8.47
N GLU A 580 15.08 45.67 -8.69
CA GLU A 580 15.47 46.10 -10.04
C GLU A 580 16.84 45.55 -10.43
N TYR A 581 16.99 45.15 -11.69
CA TYR A 581 18.22 44.66 -12.27
C TYR A 581 18.46 45.32 -13.63
N THR A 582 19.61 45.98 -13.79
CA THR A 582 20.04 46.55 -15.07
C THR A 582 20.79 45.51 -15.89
N VAL A 583 20.25 45.18 -17.07
CA VAL A 583 20.79 44.22 -18.03
C VAL A 583 22.19 44.62 -18.47
N LYS A 584 23.14 43.69 -18.42
CA LYS A 584 24.53 43.87 -18.85
C LYS A 584 24.78 43.20 -20.20
N ARG A 585 25.86 43.61 -20.88
CA ARG A 585 26.27 43.00 -22.16
C ARG A 585 26.56 41.50 -21.97
N GLY A 586 25.81 40.65 -22.67
CA GLY A 586 25.94 39.19 -22.61
C GLY A 586 24.91 38.48 -21.71
N ASP A 587 24.04 39.25 -21.05
CA ASP A 587 22.93 38.71 -20.28
C ASP A 587 21.84 38.10 -21.18
N THR A 588 21.19 37.05 -20.65
CA THR A 588 19.92 36.52 -21.16
C THR A 588 18.95 36.47 -19.98
N LEU A 589 17.63 36.49 -20.24
CA LEU A 589 16.64 36.37 -19.18
C LEU A 589 16.85 35.10 -18.34
N TRP A 590 17.25 33.99 -18.99
CA TRP A 590 17.63 32.75 -18.32
C TRP A 590 18.83 32.91 -17.38
N LYS A 591 19.91 33.57 -17.82
CA LYS A 591 21.10 33.79 -16.98
C LYS A 591 20.79 34.70 -15.79
N ILE A 592 19.96 35.73 -16.00
CA ILE A 592 19.51 36.63 -14.94
C ILE A 592 18.66 35.86 -13.93
N ALA A 593 17.68 35.08 -14.40
CA ALA A 593 16.84 34.25 -13.55
C ALA A 593 17.67 33.23 -12.75
N LYS A 594 18.61 32.52 -13.39
CA LYS A 594 19.51 31.59 -12.69
C LYS A 594 20.34 32.27 -11.61
N ALA A 595 20.90 33.44 -11.91
CA ALA A 595 21.78 34.16 -11.01
C ALA A 595 21.04 34.89 -9.87
N LYS A 596 19.80 35.32 -10.10
CA LYS A 596 19.05 36.18 -9.15
C LYS A 596 17.88 35.49 -8.48
N LEU A 597 17.30 34.49 -9.11
CA LEU A 597 16.11 33.76 -8.66
C LEU A 597 16.41 32.29 -8.35
N GLY A 598 17.67 31.86 -8.46
CA GLY A 598 18.13 30.49 -8.17
C GLY A 598 17.90 29.48 -9.30
N SER A 599 17.07 29.80 -10.30
CA SER A 599 16.80 28.93 -11.45
C SER A 599 16.58 29.71 -12.74
N GLY A 600 17.11 29.18 -13.85
CA GLY A 600 16.97 29.77 -15.18
C GLY A 600 15.56 29.70 -15.74
N SER A 601 14.77 28.70 -15.36
CA SER A 601 13.38 28.52 -15.82
C SER A 601 12.41 29.58 -15.28
N ARG A 602 12.80 30.29 -14.21
CA ARG A 602 12.04 31.42 -13.64
C ARG A 602 12.10 32.70 -14.48
N TYR A 603 12.70 32.64 -15.67
CA TYR A 603 12.75 33.78 -16.58
C TYR A 603 11.36 34.25 -17.03
N THR A 604 10.38 33.35 -17.07
CA THR A 604 8.98 33.64 -17.38
C THR A 604 8.33 34.56 -16.34
N GLU A 605 8.76 34.49 -15.08
CA GLU A 605 8.32 35.39 -14.02
C GLU A 605 8.84 36.82 -14.26
N ILE A 606 10.08 36.96 -14.72
CA ILE A 606 10.66 38.25 -15.11
C ILE A 606 9.89 38.82 -16.30
N MET A 607 9.58 38.00 -17.31
CA MET A 607 8.79 38.44 -18.48
C MET A 607 7.41 38.93 -18.08
N LYS A 608 6.70 38.16 -17.24
CA LYS A 608 5.37 38.51 -16.76
C LYS A 608 5.39 39.78 -15.91
N LEU A 609 6.38 39.94 -15.04
CA LEU A 609 6.51 41.10 -14.15
C LEU A 609 6.85 42.41 -14.91
N ASN A 610 7.52 42.30 -16.06
CA ASN A 610 7.92 43.43 -16.89
C ASN A 610 7.07 43.62 -18.15
N ASN A 611 6.01 42.82 -18.33
CA ASN A 611 5.18 42.80 -19.54
C ASN A 611 6.00 42.64 -20.84
N LEU A 612 6.99 41.74 -20.82
CA LEU A 612 7.80 41.45 -22.00
C LEU A 612 7.07 40.47 -22.93
N ASN A 613 6.96 40.83 -24.21
CA ASN A 613 6.35 39.99 -25.24
C ASN A 613 7.38 39.12 -25.99
N SER A 614 8.68 39.23 -25.66
CA SER A 614 9.75 38.41 -26.21
C SER A 614 10.89 38.26 -25.19
N GLU A 615 11.75 37.27 -25.43
CA GLU A 615 12.91 37.00 -24.57
C GLU A 615 14.11 37.94 -24.84
N THR A 616 13.99 38.80 -25.85
CA THR A 616 15.08 39.71 -26.24
C THR A 616 15.18 40.86 -25.25
N ILE A 617 16.38 41.05 -24.68
CA ILE A 617 16.71 42.13 -23.74
C ILE A 617 17.95 42.88 -24.20
N TYR A 618 18.04 44.16 -23.86
CA TYR A 618 19.13 45.05 -24.31
C TYR A 618 19.99 45.53 -23.14
N PRO A 619 21.31 45.62 -23.29
CA PRO A 619 22.18 46.21 -22.27
C PRO A 619 21.69 47.61 -21.87
N GLY A 620 21.56 47.86 -20.57
CA GLY A 620 21.00 49.09 -20.00
C GLY A 620 19.50 49.04 -19.70
N GLN A 621 18.77 48.03 -20.18
CA GLN A 621 17.36 47.82 -19.83
C GLN A 621 17.24 47.48 -18.34
N VAL A 622 16.30 48.12 -17.64
CA VAL A 622 16.00 47.82 -16.23
C VAL A 622 14.83 46.85 -16.15
N LEU A 623 15.04 45.71 -15.50
CA LEU A 623 14.05 44.67 -15.28
C LEU A 623 13.68 44.58 -13.80
N LYS A 624 12.39 44.49 -13.52
CA LYS A 624 11.85 44.12 -12.21
C LYS A 624 11.96 42.61 -12.04
N LEU A 625 12.62 42.16 -10.98
CA LEU A 625 12.74 40.74 -10.64
C LEU A 625 11.87 40.44 -9.41
N PRO A 626 11.08 39.36 -9.40
CA PRO A 626 10.34 38.96 -8.21
C PRO A 626 11.33 38.70 -7.06
N LYS A 627 10.96 39.07 -5.83
CA LYS A 627 11.73 38.68 -4.64
C LYS A 627 11.56 37.20 -4.32
#